data_AF-A0A519SUC9-F1
#
_entry.id   AF-A0A519SUC9-F1
#
_cell.length_a   1.000
_cell.length_b   1.000
_cell.length_c   1.000
_cell.angle_alpha   90.00
_cell.angle_beta   90.00
_cell.angle_gamma   90.00
#
_symmetry.space_group_name_H-M   'P 1'
#
loop_
_entity.id
_entity.type
_entity.pdbx_description
1 polymer ?
#
loop_
_entity_poly.entity_id
_entity_poly.type
_entity_poly.pdbx_seq_one_letter_code
_entity_poly.pdbx_strand_id
1 'polypeptide(L)'
;MNYSNKVKGHQPISLAIYSLFFASMSNEGTVDGMIKDVQNRLILNENDKPGLKAWKTLCKLVIGDGRTATQKSKTTLDPHNETMLAKMSKELSPFAKELIFLSEEQGINLRILSGANEEEKSVMSMQDFGLSFDIGIFDQTTSGELIYNGNVLLYANVAKLAESIGLTWAVNQKTFSQQSRFELRPAWALRMNENDMFNELRRRREENVNFLAILD
;
A
#
# COMPACT_ATOMS: atom_id res chain seq x y z
N MET A 1 25.33 -14.76 -36.15
CA MET A 1 25.22 -13.47 -35.42
C MET A 1 24.31 -13.69 -34.22
N ASN A 2 24.90 -13.78 -33.02
CA ASN A 2 24.19 -13.97 -31.76
C ASN A 2 24.14 -12.62 -31.03
N TYR A 3 22.93 -12.11 -30.76
CA TYR A 3 22.74 -11.01 -29.82
C TYR A 3 22.16 -11.56 -28.51
N SER A 4 23.05 -11.64 -27.52
CA SER A 4 22.73 -11.81 -26.11
C SER A 4 22.22 -10.48 -25.56
N ASN A 5 20.98 -10.43 -25.07
CA ASN A 5 20.50 -9.34 -24.24
C ASN A 5 20.23 -9.86 -22.83
N LYS A 6 21.16 -9.54 -21.92
CA LYS A 6 21.00 -9.66 -20.47
C LYS A 6 19.93 -8.67 -20.02
N VAL A 7 18.74 -9.16 -19.72
CA VAL A 7 17.75 -8.41 -18.93
C VAL A 7 18.25 -8.41 -17.48
N LYS A 8 18.65 -7.24 -16.97
CA LYS A 8 18.92 -7.02 -15.55
C LYS A 8 17.58 -6.97 -14.81
N GLY A 9 17.17 -8.11 -14.26
CA GLY A 9 15.99 -8.19 -13.40
C GLY A 9 16.16 -7.36 -12.15
N HIS A 10 15.31 -6.36 -11.97
CA HIS A 10 15.10 -5.74 -10.65
C HIS A 10 14.11 -6.64 -9.91
N GLN A 11 14.57 -7.22 -8.79
CA GLN A 11 13.68 -7.98 -7.92
C GLN A 11 12.81 -6.99 -7.12
N PRO A 12 11.47 -7.12 -7.15
CA PRO A 12 10.61 -6.31 -6.31
C PRO A 12 10.81 -6.71 -4.85
N ILE A 13 10.74 -5.73 -3.96
CA ILE A 13 10.98 -5.81 -2.51
C ILE A 13 10.14 -6.89 -1.80
N SER A 14 9.08 -7.41 -2.45
CA SER A 14 8.34 -8.58 -1.96
C SER A 14 9.14 -9.88 -2.03
N LEU A 15 10.06 -10.08 -2.98
CA LEU A 15 10.85 -11.31 -3.09
C LEU A 15 11.87 -11.45 -1.95
N ALA A 16 12.32 -10.36 -1.34
CA ALA A 16 13.24 -10.42 -0.20
C ALA A 16 12.53 -10.94 1.06
N ILE A 17 11.31 -10.47 1.34
CA ILE A 17 10.48 -10.95 2.44
C ILE A 17 9.99 -12.38 2.15
N TYR A 18 9.53 -12.65 0.92
CA TYR A 18 9.13 -13.99 0.49
C TYR A 18 10.30 -14.99 0.48
N SER A 19 11.52 -14.59 0.10
CA SER A 19 12.70 -15.48 0.12
C SER A 19 13.25 -15.70 1.53
N LEU A 20 13.11 -14.75 2.45
CA LEU A 20 13.39 -14.97 3.88
C LEU A 20 12.42 -16.01 4.48
N PHE A 21 11.15 -15.97 4.08
CA PHE A 21 10.14 -16.97 4.49
C PHE A 21 10.26 -18.32 3.76
N PHE A 22 10.64 -18.34 2.47
CA PHE A 22 10.74 -19.58 1.70
C PHE A 22 12.11 -20.27 1.79
N ALA A 23 13.22 -19.56 1.99
CA ALA A 23 14.52 -20.19 2.16
C ALA A 23 14.63 -20.93 3.51
N SER A 24 13.93 -20.45 4.54
CA SER A 24 13.84 -21.10 5.86
C SER A 24 12.93 -22.33 5.88
N MET A 25 12.10 -22.54 4.85
CA MET A 25 11.27 -23.75 4.70
C MET A 25 12.07 -25.00 4.27
N SER A 26 13.39 -24.89 4.10
CA SER A 26 14.22 -25.96 3.54
C SER A 26 15.21 -26.63 4.50
N ASN A 27 15.20 -26.33 5.80
CA ASN A 27 15.80 -27.20 6.81
C ASN A 27 15.07 -27.07 8.15
N GLU A 28 14.35 -28.13 8.53
CA GLU A 28 13.60 -28.35 9.78
C GLU A 28 12.46 -27.36 10.05
N GLY A 29 11.24 -27.73 9.63
CA GLY A 29 10.00 -26.94 9.73
C GLY A 29 9.46 -26.69 11.14
N THR A 30 10.27 -26.07 12.01
CA THR A 30 9.85 -25.54 13.31
C THR A 30 10.02 -24.01 13.33
N VAL A 31 9.09 -23.32 14.02
CA VAL A 31 9.10 -21.86 14.20
C VAL A 31 10.46 -21.38 14.75
N ASP A 32 11.10 -22.18 15.58
CA ASP A 32 12.42 -21.91 16.16
C ASP A 32 13.54 -21.87 15.11
N GLY A 33 13.48 -22.72 14.07
CA GLY A 33 14.41 -22.70 12.95
C GLY A 33 14.28 -21.41 12.12
N MET A 34 13.04 -20.97 11.87
CA MET A 34 12.77 -19.72 11.17
C MET A 34 13.24 -18.50 11.97
N ILE A 35 13.03 -18.50 13.29
CA ILE A 35 13.50 -17.45 14.19
C ILE A 35 15.03 -17.37 14.17
N LYS A 36 15.72 -18.51 14.22
CA LYS A 36 17.19 -18.58 14.21
C LYS A 36 17.79 -18.09 12.89
N ASP A 37 17.18 -18.43 11.76
CA ASP A 37 17.62 -17.94 10.45
C ASP A 37 17.45 -16.42 10.28
N VAL A 38 16.34 -15.87 10.78
CA VAL A 38 16.11 -14.43 10.79
C VAL A 38 17.12 -13.73 11.73
N GLN A 39 17.37 -14.28 12.92
CA GLN A 39 18.35 -13.74 13.88
C GLN A 39 19.77 -13.74 13.31
N ASN A 40 20.20 -14.84 12.66
CA ASN A 40 21.50 -14.95 12.01
C ASN A 40 21.70 -13.90 10.91
N ARG A 41 20.67 -13.65 10.10
CA ARG A 41 20.74 -12.65 9.02
C ARG A 41 20.71 -11.21 9.53
N LEU A 42 20.14 -10.98 10.70
CA LEU A 42 20.15 -9.67 11.38
C LEU A 42 21.41 -9.43 12.23
N ILE A 43 22.32 -10.41 12.29
CA ILE A 43 23.52 -10.40 13.16
C ILE A 43 23.13 -10.10 14.61
N LEU A 44 22.08 -10.78 15.10
CA LEU A 44 21.66 -10.73 16.49
C LEU A 44 22.12 -12.01 17.17
N ASN A 45 22.78 -11.90 18.33
CA ASN A 45 23.15 -13.09 19.09
C ASN A 45 21.91 -13.64 19.82
N GLU A 46 21.85 -14.95 20.08
CA GLU A 46 20.74 -15.60 20.83
C GLU A 46 20.51 -14.98 22.24
N ASN A 47 21.50 -14.24 22.77
CA ASN A 47 21.43 -13.55 24.06
C ASN A 47 21.06 -12.06 23.98
N ASP A 48 20.95 -11.49 22.78
CA ASP A 48 20.51 -10.10 22.60
C ASP A 48 18.97 -10.07 22.71
N LYS A 49 18.44 -9.68 23.88
CA LYS A 49 17.02 -9.32 24.01
C LYS A 49 16.66 -8.39 22.85
N PRO A 50 15.48 -8.52 22.21
CA PRO A 50 15.09 -7.75 21.03
C PRO A 50 14.89 -6.27 21.41
N GLY A 51 16.00 -5.58 21.63
CA GLY A 51 16.06 -4.19 22.01
C GLY A 51 15.97 -3.29 20.78
N LEU A 52 15.88 -2.00 21.05
CA LEU A 52 15.74 -0.93 20.05
C LEU A 52 16.75 -1.03 18.88
N LYS A 53 17.93 -1.63 19.10
CA LYS A 53 18.95 -1.86 18.08
C LYS A 53 18.52 -2.90 17.04
N ALA A 54 17.94 -4.03 17.46
CA ALA A 54 17.44 -5.06 16.57
C ALA A 54 16.31 -4.52 15.69
N TRP A 55 15.38 -3.77 16.29
CA TRP A 55 14.30 -3.10 15.56
C TRP A 55 14.81 -2.04 14.59
N LYS A 56 15.80 -1.23 14.96
CA LYS A 56 16.43 -0.26 14.04
C LYS A 56 17.12 -0.95 12.86
N THR A 57 17.83 -2.06 13.09
CA THR A 57 18.48 -2.83 12.03
C THR A 57 17.46 -3.48 11.10
N LEU A 58 16.39 -4.06 11.64
CA LEU A 58 15.28 -4.62 10.87
C LEU A 58 14.62 -3.53 10.01
N CYS A 59 14.30 -2.38 10.61
CA CYS A 59 13.74 -1.25 9.87
C CYS A 59 14.68 -0.80 8.75
N LYS A 60 15.99 -0.69 9.00
CA LYS A 60 16.98 -0.37 7.95
C LYS A 60 17.05 -1.42 6.85
N LEU A 61 16.86 -2.68 7.16
CA LEU A 61 16.94 -3.77 6.18
C LEU A 61 15.66 -3.86 5.33
N VAL A 62 14.50 -3.64 5.94
CA VAL A 62 13.17 -3.74 5.31
C VAL A 62 12.81 -2.46 4.56
N ILE A 63 13.13 -1.30 5.13
CA ILE A 63 12.83 0.03 4.57
C ILE A 63 14.01 0.53 3.70
N GLY A 64 15.20 -0.05 3.87
CA GLY A 64 16.46 0.41 3.27
C GLY A 64 17.11 1.56 4.07
N ASP A 65 18.45 1.59 4.14
CA ASP A 65 19.17 2.84 4.41
C ASP A 65 19.01 3.67 3.13
N GLY A 66 18.11 4.66 3.11
CA GLY A 66 17.56 5.36 1.93
C GLY A 66 18.55 5.97 0.91
N ARG A 67 19.43 5.16 0.32
CA ARG A 67 20.52 5.51 -0.59
C ARG A 67 20.96 4.33 -1.48
N THR A 68 20.03 3.64 -2.15
CA THR A 68 20.37 2.92 -3.39
C THR A 68 19.18 2.86 -4.34
N ALA A 69 18.77 4.02 -4.85
CA ALA A 69 17.99 4.12 -6.08
C ALA A 69 18.44 5.36 -6.84
N THR A 70 19.56 5.27 -7.55
CA THR A 70 19.86 6.23 -8.62
C THR A 70 19.04 5.85 -9.84
N GLN A 71 17.73 6.04 -9.77
CA GLN A 71 16.85 6.14 -10.94
C GLN A 71 15.86 7.28 -10.69
N LYS A 72 16.29 8.47 -11.15
CA LYS A 72 15.46 9.61 -11.53
C LYS A 72 14.22 9.80 -10.64
N SER A 73 14.42 10.32 -9.42
CA SER A 73 13.30 10.84 -8.64
C SER A 73 12.64 11.94 -9.46
N LYS A 74 11.49 11.63 -10.04
CA LYS A 74 10.48 12.65 -10.28
C LYS A 74 9.94 12.97 -8.89
N THR A 75 10.71 13.73 -8.11
CA THR A 75 10.35 14.10 -6.73
C THR A 75 9.14 15.02 -6.69
N THR A 76 8.76 15.56 -7.85
CA THR A 76 7.63 16.46 -8.02
C THR A 76 6.39 15.64 -8.33
N LEU A 77 5.46 15.63 -7.38
CA LEU A 77 4.15 15.04 -7.55
C LEU A 77 3.39 15.79 -8.65
N ASP A 78 2.52 15.10 -9.38
CA ASP A 78 1.60 15.74 -10.30
C ASP A 78 0.76 16.81 -9.57
N PRO A 79 0.68 18.06 -10.06
CA PRO A 79 0.00 19.17 -9.34
C PRO A 79 -1.46 18.89 -9.02
N HIS A 80 -2.14 18.08 -9.85
CA HIS A 80 -3.51 17.66 -9.57
C HIS A 80 -3.56 16.73 -8.34
N ASN A 81 -2.64 15.76 -8.25
CA ASN A 81 -2.53 14.91 -7.06
C ASN A 81 -2.16 15.71 -5.80
N GLU A 82 -1.27 16.69 -5.89
CA GLU A 82 -0.97 17.59 -4.75
C GLU A 82 -2.24 18.29 -4.23
N THR A 83 -3.05 18.80 -5.15
CA THR A 83 -4.32 19.46 -4.85
C THR A 83 -5.32 18.50 -4.19
N MET A 84 -5.38 17.24 -4.64
CA MET A 84 -6.30 16.26 -4.07
C MET A 84 -5.84 15.75 -2.70
N LEU A 85 -4.56 15.46 -2.53
CA LEU A 85 -3.99 15.05 -1.25
C LEU A 85 -4.19 16.10 -0.14
N ALA A 86 -4.15 17.39 -0.49
CA ALA A 86 -4.40 18.48 0.44
C ALA A 86 -5.86 18.54 0.97
N LYS A 87 -6.81 17.91 0.25
CA LYS A 87 -8.22 17.82 0.65
C LYS A 87 -8.55 16.55 1.43
N MET A 88 -7.64 15.59 1.49
CA MET A 88 -7.84 14.32 2.19
C MET A 88 -7.70 14.48 3.70
N SER A 89 -8.24 13.50 4.44
CA SER A 89 -7.99 13.36 5.87
C SER A 89 -6.49 13.15 6.14
N LYS A 90 -6.04 13.53 7.34
CA LYS A 90 -4.64 13.36 7.76
C LYS A 90 -4.25 11.89 7.83
N GLU A 91 -5.23 11.04 8.07
CA GLU A 91 -5.16 9.58 8.16
C GLU A 91 -4.94 8.95 6.78
N LEU A 92 -5.70 9.39 5.76
CA LEU A 92 -5.71 8.75 4.44
C LEU A 92 -4.62 9.29 3.50
N SER A 93 -4.31 10.58 3.59
CA SER A 93 -3.39 11.28 2.68
C SER A 93 -2.01 10.59 2.54
N PRO A 94 -1.37 10.08 3.62
CA PRO A 94 -0.09 9.37 3.50
C PRO A 94 -0.18 8.09 2.66
N PHE A 95 -1.27 7.32 2.77
CA PHE A 95 -1.47 6.08 2.01
C PHE A 95 -1.73 6.36 0.54
N ALA A 96 -2.56 7.37 0.24
CA ALA A 96 -2.81 7.79 -1.13
C ALA A 96 -1.53 8.29 -1.82
N LYS A 97 -0.69 9.05 -1.08
CA LYS A 97 0.60 9.54 -1.58
C LYS A 97 1.56 8.39 -1.87
N GLU A 98 1.66 7.43 -0.96
CA GLU A 98 2.52 6.25 -1.15
C GLU A 98 2.06 5.41 -2.35
N LEU A 99 0.75 5.22 -2.52
CA LEU A 99 0.21 4.49 -3.66
C LEU A 99 0.57 5.15 -5.00
N ILE A 100 0.58 6.49 -5.06
CA ILE A 100 1.01 7.22 -6.26
C ILE A 100 2.47 6.89 -6.57
N PHE A 101 3.37 6.98 -5.58
CA PHE A 101 4.79 6.68 -5.80
C PHE A 101 5.03 5.23 -6.22
N LEU A 102 4.42 4.27 -5.53
CA LEU A 102 4.54 2.85 -5.88
C LEU A 102 4.03 2.57 -7.29
N SER A 103 2.97 3.27 -7.72
CA SER A 103 2.43 3.15 -9.07
C SER A 103 3.38 3.77 -10.11
N GLU A 104 3.95 4.94 -9.82
CA GLU A 104 4.93 5.60 -10.69
C GLU A 104 6.20 4.75 -10.87
N GLU A 105 6.66 4.06 -9.83
CA GLU A 105 7.79 3.11 -9.90
C GLU A 105 7.52 1.94 -10.87
N GLN A 106 6.24 1.58 -11.07
CA GLN A 106 5.82 0.58 -12.06
C GLN A 106 5.48 1.19 -13.43
N GLY A 107 5.70 2.50 -13.62
CA GLY A 107 5.36 3.20 -14.85
C GLY A 107 3.85 3.42 -15.03
N ILE A 108 3.05 3.32 -13.96
CA ILE A 108 1.61 3.56 -13.98
C ILE A 108 1.35 5.00 -13.54
N ASN A 109 0.84 5.85 -14.44
CA ASN A 109 0.45 7.21 -14.06
C ASN A 109 -0.91 7.18 -13.38
N LEU A 110 -0.90 7.37 -12.06
CA LEU A 110 -2.09 7.39 -11.23
C LEU A 110 -2.49 8.84 -10.91
N ARG A 111 -3.78 9.14 -11.00
CA ARG A 111 -4.35 10.36 -10.43
C ARG A 111 -5.50 10.06 -9.48
N ILE A 112 -5.60 10.82 -8.40
CA ILE A 112 -6.77 10.80 -7.52
C ILE A 112 -7.94 11.47 -8.27
N LEU A 113 -9.10 10.82 -8.30
CA LEU A 113 -10.30 11.39 -8.90
C LEU A 113 -10.98 12.34 -7.91
N SER A 114 -11.46 13.47 -8.42
CA SER A 114 -12.31 14.36 -7.64
C SER A 114 -13.74 13.82 -7.67
N GLY A 115 -14.25 13.43 -6.50
CA GLY A 115 -15.67 13.15 -6.31
C GLY A 115 -15.93 11.74 -5.79
N ALA A 116 -16.70 11.70 -4.71
CA ALA A 116 -17.66 10.62 -4.53
C ALA A 116 -18.56 10.64 -5.77
N ASN A 117 -18.67 9.53 -6.50
CA ASN A 117 -19.92 9.31 -7.20
C ASN A 117 -21.01 9.41 -6.13
N GLU A 118 -21.97 10.32 -6.29
CA GLU A 118 -23.16 10.40 -5.46
C GLU A 118 -24.03 9.16 -5.73
N GLU A 119 -23.54 7.98 -5.34
CA GLU A 119 -24.35 6.79 -5.24
C GLU A 119 -25.37 7.03 -4.11
N GLU A 120 -26.62 6.62 -4.33
CA GLU A 120 -27.75 6.85 -3.43
C GLU A 120 -27.37 6.57 -1.97
N LYS A 121 -27.31 7.65 -1.18
CA LYS A 121 -26.93 7.70 0.25
C LYS A 121 -27.92 6.98 1.16
N SER A 122 -28.09 5.67 0.99
CA SER A 122 -28.87 4.84 1.92
C SER A 122 -28.00 3.97 2.83
N VAL A 123 -26.73 3.74 2.48
CA VAL A 123 -25.81 2.86 3.21
C VAL A 123 -24.54 3.62 3.61
N MET A 124 -24.14 3.46 4.88
CA MET A 124 -22.90 4.02 5.43
C MET A 124 -21.67 3.41 4.74
N SER A 125 -20.68 4.23 4.43
CA SER A 125 -19.48 3.81 3.70
C SER A 125 -18.20 4.39 4.32
N MET A 126 -17.04 3.86 3.94
CA MET A 126 -15.73 4.41 4.35
C MET A 126 -15.55 5.87 3.92
N GLN A 127 -16.21 6.27 2.84
CA GLN A 127 -16.16 7.64 2.32
C GLN A 127 -16.74 8.65 3.31
N ASP A 128 -17.80 8.26 4.04
CA ASP A 128 -18.42 9.12 5.04
C ASP A 128 -17.43 9.50 6.15
N PHE A 129 -16.43 8.66 6.40
CA PHE A 129 -15.38 8.86 7.40
C PHE A 129 -14.08 9.44 6.82
N GLY A 130 -14.05 9.76 5.52
CA GLY A 130 -12.83 10.23 4.86
C GLY A 130 -11.73 9.16 4.82
N LEU A 131 -12.13 7.88 4.78
CA LEU A 131 -11.24 6.71 4.74
C LEU A 131 -11.27 6.00 3.38
N SER A 132 -11.82 6.62 2.34
CA SER A 132 -11.74 6.09 0.99
C SER A 132 -11.49 7.17 -0.05
N PHE A 133 -10.97 6.76 -1.20
CA PHE A 133 -10.72 7.62 -2.34
C PHE A 133 -10.79 6.82 -3.64
N ASP A 134 -11.07 7.53 -4.73
CA ASP A 134 -11.12 6.98 -6.06
C ASP A 134 -9.86 7.40 -6.86
N ILE A 135 -9.36 6.51 -7.71
CA ILE A 135 -8.22 6.77 -8.59
C ILE A 135 -8.61 6.58 -10.07
N GLY A 136 -7.89 7.28 -10.94
CA GLY A 136 -7.86 7.05 -12.37
C GLY A 136 -6.46 6.69 -12.81
N ILE A 137 -6.35 5.75 -13.75
CA ILE A 137 -5.10 5.38 -14.41
C ILE A 137 -5.05 6.06 -15.76
N PHE A 138 -3.89 6.60 -16.13
CA PHE A 138 -3.71 7.37 -17.35
C PHE A 138 -2.47 6.91 -18.14
N ASP A 139 -2.63 6.80 -19.46
CA ASP A 139 -1.51 6.67 -20.38
C ASP A 139 -0.99 8.06 -20.74
N GLN A 140 0.33 8.21 -20.77
CA GLN A 140 0.95 9.45 -21.21
C GLN A 140 1.31 9.35 -22.70
N THR A 141 0.79 10.26 -23.51
CA THR A 141 1.16 10.36 -24.92
C THR A 141 2.56 10.93 -25.09
N THR A 142 3.12 10.83 -26.29
CA THR A 142 4.40 11.47 -26.64
C THR A 142 4.37 12.99 -26.54
N SER A 143 3.18 13.62 -26.64
CA SER A 143 2.99 15.06 -26.42
C SER A 143 2.83 15.42 -24.93
N GLY A 144 2.81 14.44 -24.04
CA GLY A 144 2.65 14.63 -22.60
C GLY A 144 1.19 14.70 -22.12
N GLU A 145 0.21 14.51 -23.02
CA GLU A 145 -1.21 14.44 -22.67
C GLU A 145 -1.51 13.14 -21.90
N LEU A 146 -2.42 13.22 -20.93
CA LEU A 146 -2.84 12.08 -20.14
C LEU A 146 -4.22 11.60 -20.61
N ILE A 147 -4.27 10.36 -21.09
CA ILE A 147 -5.48 9.71 -21.60
C ILE A 147 -5.95 8.70 -20.57
N TYR A 148 -7.22 8.80 -20.15
CA TYR A 148 -7.78 7.86 -19.18
C TYR A 148 -7.75 6.42 -19.70
N ASN A 149 -7.20 5.51 -18.90
CA ASN A 149 -7.10 4.10 -19.16
C ASN A 149 -7.95 3.32 -18.15
N GLY A 150 -9.11 2.86 -18.60
CA GLY A 150 -10.06 2.08 -17.80
C GLY A 150 -9.76 0.58 -17.71
N ASN A 151 -8.55 0.13 -18.06
CA ASN A 151 -8.22 -1.30 -18.06
C ASN A 151 -8.16 -1.88 -16.64
N VAL A 152 -9.11 -2.76 -16.33
CA VAL A 152 -9.24 -3.42 -15.02
C VAL A 152 -7.97 -4.15 -14.56
N LEU A 153 -7.13 -4.64 -15.48
CA LEU A 153 -5.88 -5.30 -15.11
C LEU A 153 -4.85 -4.33 -14.54
N LEU A 154 -4.87 -3.06 -14.97
CA LEU A 154 -4.03 -2.02 -14.37
C LEU A 154 -4.53 -1.68 -12.96
N TYR A 155 -5.84 -1.58 -12.75
CA TYR A 155 -6.43 -1.39 -11.42
C TYR A 155 -6.10 -2.58 -10.50
N ALA A 156 -6.14 -3.81 -11.01
CA ALA A 156 -5.74 -4.99 -10.24
C ALA A 156 -4.24 -5.00 -9.87
N ASN A 157 -3.37 -4.45 -10.72
CA ASN A 157 -1.95 -4.29 -10.39
C ASN A 157 -1.75 -3.23 -9.31
N VAL A 158 -2.43 -2.08 -9.43
CA VAL A 158 -2.44 -1.04 -8.40
C VAL A 158 -3.04 -1.56 -7.09
N ALA A 159 -4.02 -2.45 -7.15
CA ALA A 159 -4.61 -3.06 -5.97
C ALA A 159 -3.60 -3.87 -5.15
N LYS A 160 -2.73 -4.64 -5.79
CA LYS A 160 -1.65 -5.36 -5.10
C LYS A 160 -0.68 -4.41 -4.40
N LEU A 161 -0.40 -3.25 -5.02
CA LEU A 161 0.41 -2.20 -4.40
C LEU A 161 -0.31 -1.59 -3.19
N ALA A 162 -1.58 -1.25 -3.35
CA ALA A 162 -2.42 -0.69 -2.31
C ALA A 162 -2.53 -1.63 -1.09
N GLU A 163 -2.74 -2.93 -1.32
CA GLU A 163 -2.78 -3.96 -0.27
C GLU A 163 -1.45 -4.07 0.49
N SER A 164 -0.31 -3.93 -0.21
CA SER A 164 1.01 -3.97 0.43
C SER A 164 1.26 -2.84 1.43
N ILE A 165 0.50 -1.75 1.32
CA ILE A 165 0.54 -0.60 2.23
C ILE A 165 -0.70 -0.50 3.11
N GLY A 166 -1.56 -1.52 3.16
CA GLY A 166 -2.71 -1.58 4.06
C GLY A 166 -4.01 -0.94 3.55
N LEU A 167 -4.09 -0.57 2.27
CA LEU A 167 -5.34 -0.21 1.62
C LEU A 167 -6.07 -1.47 1.13
N THR A 168 -7.40 -1.39 1.04
CA THR A 168 -8.27 -2.43 0.49
C THR A 168 -8.83 -1.95 -0.84
N TRP A 169 -8.85 -2.84 -1.85
CA TRP A 169 -9.50 -2.56 -3.12
C TRP A 169 -10.99 -2.89 -3.03
N ALA A 170 -11.87 -1.89 -3.14
CA ALA A 170 -13.32 -2.03 -2.93
C ALA A 170 -14.08 -2.61 -4.14
N VAL A 171 -13.36 -3.16 -5.12
CA VAL A 171 -13.99 -3.68 -6.33
C VAL A 171 -14.95 -4.81 -6.02
N ASN A 172 -16.13 -4.76 -6.62
CA ASN A 172 -16.96 -5.94 -6.71
C ASN A 172 -16.41 -6.84 -7.83
N GLN A 173 -15.78 -7.95 -7.48
CA GLN A 173 -15.14 -8.84 -8.47
C GLN A 173 -16.11 -9.45 -9.49
N LYS A 174 -17.43 -9.44 -9.24
CA LYS A 174 -18.44 -9.98 -10.16
C LYS A 174 -18.90 -8.95 -11.19
N THR A 175 -19.05 -7.69 -10.78
CA THR A 175 -19.58 -6.60 -11.62
C THR A 175 -18.51 -5.61 -12.06
N PHE A 176 -17.31 -5.70 -11.50
CA PHE A 176 -16.21 -4.72 -11.59
C PHE A 176 -16.62 -3.29 -11.21
N SER A 177 -17.73 -3.14 -10.47
CA SER A 177 -18.12 -1.86 -9.91
C SER A 177 -17.11 -1.42 -8.85
N GLN A 178 -16.91 -0.11 -8.73
CA GLN A 178 -15.95 0.50 -7.78
C GLN A 178 -14.49 0.08 -8.00
N GLN A 179 -14.10 -0.30 -9.22
CA GLN A 179 -12.70 -0.62 -9.54
C GLN A 179 -11.71 0.53 -9.27
N SER A 180 -12.18 1.78 -9.27
CA SER A 180 -11.38 2.96 -8.92
C SER A 180 -11.17 3.13 -7.42
N ARG A 181 -11.93 2.43 -6.57
CA ARG A 181 -12.07 2.77 -5.16
C ARG A 181 -11.12 1.99 -4.28
N PHE A 182 -10.45 2.73 -3.41
CA PHE A 182 -9.54 2.22 -2.40
C PHE A 182 -9.95 2.72 -1.02
N GLU A 183 -9.86 1.84 -0.03
CA GLU A 183 -10.33 2.07 1.33
C GLU A 183 -9.23 1.80 2.35
N LEU A 184 -9.11 2.67 3.34
CA LEU A 184 -8.26 2.47 4.49
C LEU A 184 -9.08 1.85 5.62
N ARG A 185 -8.94 0.54 5.80
CA ARG A 185 -9.63 -0.18 6.87
C ARG A 185 -8.82 -0.12 8.17
N PRO A 186 -9.38 0.39 9.27
CA PRO A 186 -8.64 0.46 10.53
C PRO A 186 -8.20 -0.93 11.03
N ALA A 187 -7.00 -1.04 11.59
CA ALA A 187 -6.44 -2.32 12.03
C ALA A 187 -7.28 -3.02 13.11
N TRP A 188 -7.93 -2.27 14.00
CA TRP A 188 -8.83 -2.81 15.02
C TRP A 188 -10.10 -3.46 14.43
N ALA A 189 -10.44 -3.14 13.18
CA ALA A 189 -11.61 -3.68 12.49
C ALA A 189 -11.33 -5.00 11.74
N LEU A 190 -10.10 -5.53 11.80
CA LEU A 190 -9.68 -6.70 11.00
C LEU A 190 -10.62 -7.92 11.14
N ARG A 191 -11.19 -8.13 12.33
CA ARG A 191 -12.09 -9.24 12.65
C ARG A 191 -13.55 -8.82 12.83
N MET A 192 -13.86 -7.55 12.60
CA MET A 192 -15.23 -7.03 12.70
C MET A 192 -15.96 -7.20 11.38
N ASN A 193 -17.26 -7.48 11.46
CA ASN A 193 -18.14 -7.30 10.31
C ASN A 193 -18.31 -5.80 10.00
N GLU A 194 -18.80 -5.48 8.81
CA GLU A 194 -18.94 -4.08 8.36
C GLU A 194 -19.85 -3.25 9.26
N ASN A 195 -20.97 -3.81 9.72
CA ASN A 195 -21.92 -3.09 10.56
C ASN A 195 -21.31 -2.68 11.90
N ASP A 196 -20.60 -3.60 12.57
CA ASP A 196 -19.92 -3.32 13.84
C ASP A 196 -18.79 -2.32 13.65
N MET A 197 -18.02 -2.45 12.57
CA MET A 197 -16.98 -1.50 12.21
C MET A 197 -17.55 -0.09 11.98
N PHE A 198 -18.65 0.04 11.24
CA PHE A 198 -19.27 1.33 10.98
C PHE A 198 -19.91 1.95 12.22
N ASN A 199 -20.46 1.14 13.13
CA ASN A 199 -20.94 1.61 14.43
C ASN A 199 -19.79 2.13 15.30
N GLU A 200 -18.65 1.45 15.33
CA GLU A 200 -17.47 1.90 16.05
C GLU A 200 -16.86 3.18 15.44
N LEU A 201 -16.79 3.28 14.11
CA LEU A 201 -16.37 4.49 13.41
C LEU A 201 -17.30 5.69 13.74
N ARG A 202 -18.61 5.45 13.82
CA ARG A 202 -19.58 6.47 14.24
C ARG A 202 -19.34 6.93 15.67
N ARG A 203 -19.21 5.98 16.62
CA ARG A 203 -18.90 6.28 18.02
C ARG A 203 -17.63 7.12 18.16
N ARG A 204 -16.55 6.73 17.46
CA ARG A 204 -15.29 7.49 17.44
C ARG A 204 -15.45 8.91 16.90
N ARG A 205 -16.29 9.10 15.88
CA ARG A 205 -16.59 10.44 15.35
C ARG A 205 -17.30 11.29 16.40
N GLU A 206 -18.30 10.72 17.06
CA GLU A 206 -19.07 11.40 18.11
C GLU A 206 -18.19 11.78 19.31
N GLU A 207 -17.22 10.94 19.64
CA GLU A 207 -16.26 11.18 20.72
C GLU A 207 -14.98 11.93 20.29
N ASN A 208 -14.88 12.31 19.00
CA ASN A 208 -13.70 12.95 18.42
C ASN A 208 -12.39 12.16 18.66
N VAL A 209 -12.48 10.83 18.60
CA VAL A 209 -11.36 9.89 18.69
C VAL A 209 -10.81 9.62 17.30
N ASN A 210 -9.48 9.53 17.17
CA ASN A 210 -8.84 9.18 15.91
C ASN A 210 -9.33 7.82 15.38
N PHE A 211 -9.74 7.75 14.12
CA PHE A 211 -10.30 6.52 13.52
C PHE A 211 -9.31 5.36 13.47
N LEU A 212 -8.01 5.62 13.40
CA LEU A 212 -6.96 4.60 13.32
C LEU A 212 -6.35 4.23 14.68
N ALA A 213 -6.73 4.90 15.77
CA ALA A 213 -6.17 4.59 17.09
C ALA A 213 -6.44 3.14 17.50
N ILE A 214 -5.40 2.43 17.92
CA ILE A 214 -5.50 1.11 18.54
C ILE A 214 -5.99 1.35 19.98
N LEU A 215 -7.09 0.70 20.37
CA LEU A 215 -7.59 0.78 21.76
C LEU A 215 -6.65 -0.04 22.64
N ASP A 216 -6.21 0.55 23.76
CA ASP A 216 -5.46 -0.12 24.83
C ASP A 216 -6.33 -1.08 25.64
#